data_AF-A0A8T2X510-F1
#
_entry.id   AF-A0A8T2X510-F1
#
_cell.length_a   1.000
_cell.length_b   1.000
_cell.length_c   1.000
_cell.angle_alpha   90.00
_cell.angle_beta   90.00
_cell.angle_gamma   90.00
#
_symmetry.space_group_name_H-M   'P 1'
#
loop_
_entity.id
_entity.type
_entity.pdbx_description
1 polymer ?
#
loop_
_entity_poly.entity_id
_entity_poly.type
_entity_poly.pdbx_seq_one_letter_code
_entity_poly.pdbx_strand_id
1 'polypeptide(L)'
;MGRASQNFSSKRICLLHVHQPAEVIPLTNRLEQDELREFQELERKIMHKILDDYLLICHHAAVHAEKLYIEEDDIGKGIVELLSQHAIKKLVMGAAAGRYYSEYNP
;
A
#
# COMPACT_ATOMS: atom_id res chain seq x y z
N MET A 1 14.01 -44.62 -9.77
CA MET A 1 13.40 -43.78 -10.83
C MET A 1 12.89 -42.50 -10.19
N GLY A 2 13.19 -41.36 -10.83
CA GLY A 2 13.45 -40.07 -10.18
C GLY A 2 12.26 -39.35 -9.56
N ARG A 3 12.54 -38.58 -8.51
CA ARG A 3 11.66 -37.50 -8.03
C ARG A 3 12.06 -36.22 -8.76
N ALA A 4 11.19 -35.78 -9.64
CA ALA A 4 11.12 -34.43 -10.21
C ALA A 4 9.63 -34.09 -10.23
N SER A 5 9.14 -33.00 -9.66
CA SER A 5 9.58 -31.65 -9.93
C SER A 5 9.58 -30.81 -8.65
N GLN A 6 10.62 -29.99 -8.48
CA GLN A 6 10.47 -28.76 -7.69
C GLN A 6 9.46 -27.91 -8.44
N ASN A 7 8.18 -28.00 -8.06
CA ASN A 7 7.21 -27.01 -8.48
C ASN A 7 7.73 -25.67 -7.96
N PHE A 8 8.04 -24.75 -8.86
CA PHE A 8 8.06 -23.35 -8.51
C PHE A 8 6.69 -23.06 -7.91
N SER A 9 6.62 -23.01 -6.58
CA SER A 9 5.43 -22.58 -5.85
C SER A 9 4.90 -21.34 -6.56
N SER A 10 3.64 -21.39 -6.96
CA SER A 10 2.86 -20.27 -7.48
C SER A 10 3.34 -18.98 -6.83
N LYS A 11 4.06 -18.15 -7.60
CA LYS A 11 4.59 -16.88 -7.09
C LYS A 11 3.38 -15.99 -6.81
N ARG A 12 3.06 -15.79 -5.53
CA ARG A 12 1.98 -14.89 -5.09
C ARG A 12 2.43 -13.45 -5.34
N ILE A 13 1.54 -12.65 -5.92
CA ILE A 13 1.75 -11.20 -6.04
C ILE A 13 1.10 -10.54 -4.82
N CYS A 14 1.77 -9.55 -4.24
CA CYS A 14 1.23 -8.77 -3.14
C CYS A 14 1.14 -7.31 -3.60
N LEU A 15 -0.06 -6.74 -3.53
CA LEU A 15 -0.28 -5.31 -3.69
C LEU A 15 0.02 -4.65 -2.34
N LEU A 16 1.08 -3.85 -2.29
CA LEU A 16 1.56 -3.21 -1.07
C LEU A 16 1.17 -1.72 -1.07
N HIS A 17 0.58 -1.24 0.01
CA HIS A 17 0.25 0.17 0.19
C HIS A 17 0.62 0.65 1.61
N VAL A 18 1.32 1.78 1.71
CA VAL A 18 1.48 2.48 2.98
C VAL A 18 0.51 3.65 2.96
N HIS A 19 -0.48 3.61 3.85
CA HIS A 19 -1.43 4.68 4.04
C HIS A 19 -0.84 5.67 5.04
N GLN A 20 -0.66 6.92 4.62
CA GLN A 20 -0.32 8.02 5.51
C GLN A 20 -1.61 8.77 5.80
N PRO A 21 -2.21 8.62 7.00
CA PRO A 21 -3.43 9.34 7.35
C PRO A 21 -3.17 10.84 7.36
N ALA A 22 -4.17 11.65 7.03
CA ALA A 22 -4.06 13.09 7.17
C ALA A 22 -3.67 13.48 8.62
N GLU A 23 -2.65 14.34 8.76
CA GLU A 23 -2.10 14.76 10.05
C GLU A 23 -3.20 15.31 10.96
N VAL A 24 -3.25 14.78 12.18
CA VAL A 24 -4.11 15.25 13.26
C VAL A 24 -3.50 16.54 13.80
N ILE A 25 -3.84 17.69 13.20
CA ILE A 25 -3.64 18.96 13.89
C ILE A 25 -4.37 18.82 15.24
N PRO A 26 -3.80 19.24 16.39
CA PRO A 26 -4.51 19.18 17.66
C PRO A 26 -5.72 20.13 17.62
N LEU A 27 -6.86 19.60 17.21
CA LEU A 27 -8.13 20.31 17.10
C LEU A 27 -8.72 20.48 18.50
N THR A 28 -9.07 21.70 18.84
CA THR A 28 -9.50 22.09 20.20
C THR A 28 -11.00 21.90 20.42
N ASN A 29 -11.77 21.70 19.34
CA ASN A 29 -13.21 21.49 19.43
C ASN A 29 -13.61 20.08 18.95
N ARG A 30 -14.73 19.57 19.48
CA ARG A 30 -15.19 18.20 19.24
C ARG A 30 -15.75 18.00 17.82
N LEU A 31 -16.34 19.05 17.24
CA LEU A 31 -16.91 18.98 15.89
C LEU A 31 -15.82 18.75 14.84
N GLU A 32 -14.70 19.48 14.91
CA GLU A 32 -13.55 19.27 14.03
C GLU A 32 -12.93 17.89 14.20
N GLN A 33 -12.89 17.35 15.42
CA GLN A 33 -12.40 15.99 15.68
C GLN A 33 -13.30 14.92 15.04
N ASP A 34 -14.61 15.10 15.09
CA ASP A 34 -15.58 14.19 14.47
C ASP A 34 -15.49 14.27 12.94
N GLU A 35 -15.42 15.49 12.37
CA GLU A 35 -15.21 15.70 10.93
C GLU A 35 -13.90 15.08 10.43
N LEU A 36 -12.81 15.22 11.19
CA LEU A 36 -11.52 14.61 10.84
C LEU A 36 -11.60 13.08 10.86
N ARG A 37 -12.31 12.49 11.82
CA ARG A 37 -12.53 11.03 11.85
C ARG A 37 -13.33 10.57 10.64
N GLU A 38 -14.42 11.25 10.30
CA GLU A 38 -15.21 10.93 9.11
C GLU A 38 -14.38 11.02 7.83
N PHE A 39 -13.52 12.03 7.75
CA PHE A 39 -12.58 12.20 6.64
C PHE A 39 -11.58 11.04 6.56
N GLN A 40 -10.91 10.69 7.65
CA GLN A 40 -9.97 9.55 7.70
C GLN A 40 -10.66 8.22 7.36
N GLU A 41 -11.92 8.02 7.79
CA GLU A 41 -12.70 6.86 7.40
C GLU A 41 -13.01 6.82 5.90
N LEU A 42 -13.30 7.98 5.31
CA LEU A 42 -13.51 8.11 3.86
C LEU A 42 -12.22 7.81 3.10
N GLU A 43 -11.07 8.34 3.54
CA GLU A 43 -9.76 8.03 2.97
C GLU A 43 -9.48 6.53 2.98
N ARG A 44 -9.72 5.86 4.12
CA ARG A 44 -9.56 4.39 4.23
C ARG A 44 -10.49 3.63 3.30
N LYS A 45 -11.75 4.06 3.16
CA LYS A 45 -12.71 3.46 2.21
C LYS A 45 -12.24 3.60 0.76
N ILE A 46 -11.72 4.77 0.39
CA ILE A 46 -11.16 5.02 -0.95
C ILE A 46 -9.94 4.13 -1.21
N MET A 47 -9.01 4.06 -0.24
CA MET A 47 -7.82 3.23 -0.32
C MET A 47 -8.16 1.74 -0.51
N HIS A 48 -9.12 1.21 0.26
CA HIS A 48 -9.59 -0.16 0.06
C HIS A 48 -10.20 -0.39 -1.32
N LYS A 49 -11.04 0.52 -1.79
CA LYS A 49 -11.66 0.42 -3.12
C LYS A 49 -10.60 0.35 -4.22
N ILE A 50 -9.59 1.22 -4.17
CA ILE A 50 -8.49 1.23 -5.14
C ILE A 50 -7.74 -0.10 -5.12
N LEU A 51 -7.39 -0.62 -3.94
CA LEU A 51 -6.72 -1.91 -3.82
C LEU A 51 -7.57 -3.07 -4.35
N ASP A 52 -8.88 -3.05 -4.12
CA ASP A 52 -9.81 -4.05 -4.64
C ASP A 52 -9.94 -3.99 -6.18
N ASP A 53 -9.92 -2.78 -6.76
CA ASP A 53 -9.89 -2.61 -8.21
C ASP A 53 -8.60 -3.22 -8.81
N TYR A 54 -7.44 -3.05 -8.17
CA TYR A 54 -6.20 -3.71 -8.60
C TYR A 54 -6.23 -5.23 -8.42
N LEU A 55 -6.85 -5.75 -7.36
CA LEU A 55 -7.05 -7.19 -7.19
C LEU A 55 -7.93 -7.75 -8.31
N LEU A 56 -8.98 -7.03 -8.71
CA LEU A 56 -9.84 -7.41 -9.82
C LEU A 56 -9.07 -7.45 -11.15
N ILE A 57 -8.17 -6.49 -11.40
CA ILE A 57 -7.28 -6.51 -12.56
C ILE A 57 -6.37 -7.75 -12.53
N CYS A 58 -5.77 -8.07 -11.38
CA CYS A 58 -4.94 -9.27 -11.23
C CYS A 58 -5.75 -10.55 -11.48
N HIS A 59 -6.96 -10.62 -10.94
CA HIS A 59 -7.88 -11.74 -11.14
C HIS A 59 -8.22 -11.93 -12.62
N HIS A 60 -8.54 -10.86 -13.35
CA HIS A 60 -8.79 -10.93 -14.79
C HIS A 60 -7.55 -11.38 -15.59
N ALA A 61 -6.34 -11.14 -15.09
CA ALA A 61 -5.10 -11.64 -15.65
C ALA A 61 -4.73 -13.07 -15.21
N ALA A 62 -5.63 -13.78 -14.52
CA ALA A 62 -5.40 -15.10 -13.91
C ALA A 62 -4.20 -15.13 -12.92
N VAL A 63 -3.91 -13.99 -12.30
CA VAL A 63 -2.87 -13.83 -11.29
C VAL A 63 -3.50 -13.87 -9.90
N HIS A 64 -2.99 -14.74 -9.03
CA HIS A 64 -3.35 -14.73 -7.62
C HIS A 64 -2.60 -13.60 -6.89
N ALA A 65 -3.36 -12.60 -6.43
CA ALA A 65 -2.84 -11.46 -5.69
C ALA A 65 -3.53 -11.29 -4.33
N GLU A 66 -2.78 -10.80 -3.35
CA GLU A 66 -3.28 -10.37 -2.04
C GLU A 66 -2.96 -8.89 -1.82
N LYS A 67 -3.80 -8.15 -1.09
CA LYS A 67 -3.52 -6.76 -0.70
C LYS A 67 -2.96 -6.72 0.73
N LEU A 68 -1.90 -5.95 0.93
CA LEU A 68 -1.27 -5.68 2.21
C LEU A 68 -1.17 -4.18 2.40
N TYR A 69 -1.54 -3.69 3.57
CA TYR A 69 -1.44 -2.27 3.89
C TYR A 69 -1.10 -2.05 5.35
N ILE A 70 -0.50 -0.89 5.63
CA ILE A 70 -0.18 -0.42 6.97
C ILE A 70 -0.46 1.09 7.04
N GLU A 71 -0.82 1.59 8.22
CA GLU A 71 -0.83 3.02 8.51
C GLU A 71 0.53 3.39 9.10
N GLU A 72 1.30 4.23 8.40
CA GLU A 72 2.64 4.66 8.83
C GLU A 72 3.00 6.00 8.18
N ASP A 73 3.58 6.91 8.96
CA ASP A 73 3.92 8.26 8.50
C ASP A 73 5.15 8.26 7.57
N ASP A 74 6.08 7.33 7.78
CA ASP A 74 7.23 7.11 6.91
C ASP A 74 6.96 5.98 5.92
N ILE A 75 6.80 6.34 4.65
CA ILE A 75 6.52 5.39 3.55
C ILE A 75 7.61 4.32 3.46
N GLY A 76 8.89 4.70 3.61
CA GLY A 76 10.01 3.77 3.52
C GLY A 76 9.99 2.74 4.66
N LYS A 77 9.74 3.21 5.88
CA LYS A 77 9.59 2.36 7.07
C LYS A 77 8.40 1.41 6.92
N GLY A 78 7.24 1.91 6.49
CA GLY A 78 6.05 1.09 6.27
C GLY A 78 6.27 -0.01 5.22
N ILE A 79 6.99 0.31 4.13
CA ILE A 79 7.40 -0.70 3.13
C ILE A 79 8.29 -1.75 3.78
N VAL A 80 9.36 -1.35 4.48
CA VAL A 80 10.30 -2.29 5.12
C VAL A 80 9.59 -3.20 6.12
N GLU A 81 8.65 -2.66 6.90
CA GLU A 81 7.86 -3.42 7.86
C GLU A 81 6.99 -4.48 7.18
N LEU A 82 6.24 -4.11 6.15
CA LEU A 82 5.41 -5.04 5.39
C LEU A 82 6.25 -6.13 4.69
N LEU A 83 7.42 -5.77 4.15
CA LEU A 83 8.32 -6.76 3.55
C LEU A 83 8.84 -7.77 4.58
N SER A 84 9.18 -7.29 5.79
CA SER A 84 9.69 -8.11 6.89
C SER A 84 8.62 -9.06 7.44
N GLN A 85 7.44 -8.53 7.79
CA GLN A 85 6.33 -9.30 8.38
C GLN A 85 5.84 -10.42 7.44
N HIS A 86 5.86 -10.20 6.13
CA HIS A 86 5.36 -11.14 5.13
C HIS A 86 6.47 -11.92 4.40
N ALA A 87 7.73 -11.78 4.82
CA ALA A 87 8.91 -12.42 4.22
C ALA A 87 9.00 -12.23 2.69
N ILE A 88 8.66 -11.02 2.21
CA ILE A 88 8.67 -10.67 0.79
C ILE A 88 10.11 -10.43 0.34
N LYS A 89 10.53 -11.13 -0.73
CA LYS A 89 11.93 -11.14 -1.20
C LYS A 89 12.19 -10.23 -2.40
N LYS A 90 11.13 -9.77 -3.07
CA LYS A 90 11.21 -8.95 -4.28
C LYS A 90 10.13 -7.89 -4.24
N LEU A 91 10.54 -6.63 -4.39
CA LEU A 91 9.66 -5.48 -4.51
C LEU A 91 9.82 -4.91 -5.93
N VAL A 92 8.70 -4.60 -6.57
CA VAL A 92 8.66 -3.83 -7.82
C VAL A 92 8.02 -2.49 -7.50
N MET A 93 8.72 -1.40 -7.82
CA MET A 93 8.24 -0.04 -7.63
C MET A 93 8.45 0.78 -8.90
N GLY A 94 7.55 1.73 -9.16
CA GLY A 94 7.72 2.69 -10.23
C GLY A 94 8.79 3.73 -9.88
N ALA A 95 9.58 4.15 -10.87
CA ALA A 95 10.58 5.20 -10.69
C ALA A 95 9.99 6.63 -10.61
N ALA A 96 8.69 6.79 -10.88
CA ALA A 96 8.02 8.09 -10.97
C ALA A 96 7.43 8.57 -9.62
N ALA A 97 8.18 8.42 -8.53
CA ALA A 97 7.73 8.84 -7.19
C ALA A 97 7.87 10.36 -6.95
N GLY A 98 8.59 11.09 -7.81
CA GLY A 98 8.85 12.52 -7.66
C GLY A 98 8.10 13.38 -8.66
N ARG A 99 6.83 13.71 -8.41
CA ARG A 99 6.19 14.91 -8.98
C ARG A 99 6.12 16.02 -7.93
N TYR A 100 7.28 16.34 -7.37
CA TYR A 100 7.62 17.67 -6.87
C TYR A 100 9.09 17.93 -7.25
N TYR A 101 9.35 18.09 -8.55
CA TYR A 101 10.48 18.92 -8.96
C TYR A 101 10.08 20.35 -8.59
N SER A 102 10.49 20.83 -7.41
CA SER A 102 10.65 22.26 -7.24
C SER A 102 11.85 22.63 -8.11
N GLU A 103 11.60 23.30 -9.24
CA GLU A 103 12.66 23.97 -9.98
C GLU A 103 13.39 24.89 -9.01
N TYR A 104 14.64 24.55 -8.68
CA TYR A 104 15.55 25.48 -8.06
C TYR A 104 15.83 26.56 -9.09
N ASN A 105 15.28 27.75 -8.87
CA ASN A 105 15.60 28.92 -9.67
C ASN A 105 16.76 29.68 -9.00
N PRO A 106 17.98 29.65 -9.56
CA PRO A 106 19.15 30.34 -9.00
C PRO A 106 19.01 31.87 -8.99
#